data_AF-A0A7W0D675-F1
#
_entry.id   AF-A0A7W0D675-F1
#
_cell.length_a   1.000
_cell.length_b   1.000
_cell.length_c   1.000
_cell.angle_alpha   90.00
_cell.angle_beta   90.00
_cell.angle_gamma   90.00
#
_symmetry.space_group_name_H-M   'P 1'
#
loop_
_entity.id
_entity.type
_entity.pdbx_description
1 polymer ?
#
loop_
_entity_poly.entity_id
_entity_poly.type
_entity_poly.pdbx_seq_one_letter_code
_entity_poly.pdbx_strand_id
1 'polypeptide(L)'
;MSKITNPPTTEVKSIEVDKGLLNVKVTMPSNMFNGANLDEVIAKAKADGVSEVVKNDDGSLTYTMSKAKHSEMMKQMETTLLKNIDDIKTSGNFKSIKDITSNKSLSEFTITVDQNAFKNSMDGMAGLGIAMTSMFYQLFNGASADNYKVTISLKDAETGAIFNTIVYPDALKKK
;
A
#
# COMPACT_ATOMS: atom_id res chain seq x y z
N MET A 1 22.04 -62.16 -36.17
CA MET A 1 21.27 -61.68 -35.00
C MET A 1 21.67 -60.24 -34.76
N SER A 2 20.84 -59.28 -35.18
CA SER A 2 21.05 -57.85 -34.94
C SER A 2 20.65 -57.51 -33.50
N LYS A 3 21.54 -56.87 -32.73
CA LYS A 3 21.16 -56.20 -31.48
C LYS A 3 21.20 -54.70 -31.71
N ILE A 4 20.00 -54.12 -31.66
CA ILE A 4 19.74 -52.68 -31.62
C ILE A 4 20.09 -52.22 -30.19
N THR A 5 20.94 -51.22 -30.07
CA THR A 5 21.16 -50.49 -28.80
C THR A 5 20.66 -49.06 -28.99
N ASN A 6 19.57 -48.73 -28.31
CA ASN A 6 19.03 -47.38 -28.21
C ASN A 6 20.07 -46.44 -27.54
N PRO A 7 20.08 -45.13 -27.89
CA PRO A 7 20.89 -44.15 -27.18
C PRO A 7 20.29 -43.84 -25.79
N PRO A 8 21.12 -43.48 -24.79
CA PRO A 8 20.66 -43.15 -23.46
C PRO A 8 19.92 -41.81 -23.42
N THR A 9 18.79 -41.84 -22.72
CA THR A 9 17.85 -40.76 -22.45
C THR A 9 18.54 -39.55 -21.82
N THR A 10 18.33 -38.37 -22.40
CA THR A 10 18.77 -37.08 -21.86
C THR A 10 18.16 -36.88 -20.47
N GLU A 11 19.00 -36.85 -19.44
CA GLU A 11 18.62 -36.37 -18.11
C GLU A 11 18.21 -34.90 -18.21
N VAL A 12 16.91 -34.64 -18.17
CA VAL A 12 16.38 -33.32 -17.82
C VAL A 12 16.74 -33.07 -16.36
N LYS A 13 17.87 -32.38 -16.14
CA LYS A 13 18.15 -31.73 -14.85
C LYS A 13 17.00 -30.78 -14.56
N SER A 14 16.13 -31.19 -13.66
CA SER A 14 15.13 -30.35 -13.02
C SER A 14 15.84 -29.14 -12.42
N ILE A 15 15.61 -27.97 -12.98
CA ILE A 15 16.05 -26.70 -12.42
C ILE A 15 15.25 -26.52 -11.13
N GLU A 16 15.85 -26.81 -9.99
CA GLU A 16 15.29 -26.42 -8.69
C GLU A 16 15.38 -24.91 -8.59
N VAL A 17 14.29 -24.23 -8.98
CA VAL A 17 14.18 -22.79 -8.78
C VAL A 17 14.09 -22.55 -7.28
N ASP A 18 15.09 -21.86 -6.72
CA ASP A 18 15.05 -21.42 -5.33
C ASP A 18 13.77 -20.61 -5.11
N LYS A 19 12.83 -21.20 -4.37
CA LYS A 19 11.50 -20.63 -4.11
C LYS A 19 11.64 -19.28 -3.40
N GLY A 20 12.75 -19.02 -2.71
CA GLY A 20 13.06 -17.72 -2.12
C GLY A 20 13.20 -16.60 -3.16
N LEU A 21 13.64 -16.90 -4.38
CA LEU A 21 13.86 -15.92 -5.45
C LEU A 21 12.57 -15.48 -6.15
N LEU A 22 11.49 -16.26 -6.02
CA LEU A 22 10.20 -15.99 -6.67
C LEU A 22 9.15 -15.37 -5.75
N ASN A 23 9.46 -15.27 -4.46
CA ASN A 23 8.55 -14.77 -3.44
C ASN A 23 8.93 -13.38 -2.97
N VAL A 24 7.92 -12.62 -2.55
CA VAL A 24 8.07 -11.31 -1.91
C VAL A 24 7.66 -11.48 -0.46
N LYS A 25 8.47 -10.90 0.44
CA LYS A 25 8.17 -10.79 1.87
C LYS A 25 7.85 -9.34 2.20
N VAL A 26 6.69 -9.12 2.79
CA VAL A 26 6.25 -7.79 3.25
C VAL A 26 6.03 -7.86 4.75
N THR A 27 6.60 -6.95 5.52
CA THR A 27 6.37 -6.87 6.97
C THR A 27 5.53 -5.65 7.29
N MET A 28 4.34 -5.89 7.85
CA MET A 28 3.42 -4.85 8.29
C MET A 28 3.57 -4.62 9.79
N PRO A 29 3.90 -3.40 10.24
CA PRO A 29 4.09 -3.10 11.65
C PRO A 29 2.76 -3.21 12.42
N SER A 30 2.85 -3.60 13.70
CA SER A 30 1.69 -3.85 14.57
C SER A 30 0.75 -2.65 14.70
N ASN A 31 1.31 -1.44 14.64
CA ASN A 31 0.56 -0.19 14.69
C ASN A 31 -0.42 0.02 13.52
N MET A 32 -0.30 -0.74 12.42
CA MET A 32 -1.21 -0.65 11.28
C MET A 32 -2.54 -1.36 11.53
N PHE A 33 -2.59 -2.28 12.51
CA PHE A 33 -3.77 -3.09 12.76
C PHE A 33 -4.76 -2.45 13.73
N ASN A 34 -4.40 -1.37 14.45
CA ASN A 34 -5.30 -0.61 15.35
C ASN A 34 -6.21 -1.48 16.26
N GLY A 35 -5.71 -2.61 16.77
CA GLY A 35 -6.48 -3.53 17.62
C GLY A 35 -7.40 -4.49 16.88
N ALA A 36 -7.28 -4.60 15.55
CA ALA A 36 -7.97 -5.61 14.75
C ALA A 36 -7.60 -7.04 15.21
N ASN A 37 -8.53 -7.97 15.00
CA ASN A 37 -8.30 -9.38 15.24
C ASN A 37 -7.27 -9.93 14.24
N LEU A 38 -6.05 -10.18 14.71
CA LEU A 38 -4.96 -10.64 13.84
C LEU A 38 -5.24 -12.01 13.22
N ASP A 39 -6.01 -12.87 13.87
CA ASP A 39 -6.36 -14.18 13.32
C ASP A 39 -7.28 -14.04 12.10
N GLU A 40 -8.22 -13.09 12.13
CA GLU A 40 -9.08 -12.75 10.97
C GLU A 40 -8.27 -12.13 9.84
N VAL A 41 -7.32 -11.23 10.16
CA VAL A 41 -6.40 -10.63 9.18
C VAL A 41 -5.57 -11.71 8.48
N ILE A 42 -5.02 -12.66 9.25
CA ILE A 42 -4.25 -13.79 8.73
C ILE A 42 -5.12 -14.69 7.85
N ALA A 43 -6.34 -15.03 8.31
CA ALA A 43 -7.27 -15.87 7.57
C ALA A 43 -7.64 -15.25 6.21
N LYS A 44 -7.94 -13.94 6.20
CA LYS A 44 -8.26 -13.21 4.97
C LYS A 44 -7.07 -13.18 4.01
N ALA A 45 -5.86 -12.89 4.50
CA ALA A 45 -4.67 -12.88 3.65
C ALA A 45 -4.42 -14.24 2.98
N LYS A 46 -4.60 -15.35 3.72
CA LYS A 46 -4.49 -16.70 3.15
C LYS A 46 -5.58 -16.97 2.10
N ALA A 47 -6.81 -16.53 2.34
CA ALA A 47 -7.90 -16.65 1.37
C ALA A 47 -7.63 -15.85 0.09
N ASP A 48 -6.96 -14.69 0.21
CA ASP A 48 -6.60 -13.83 -0.91
C ASP A 48 -5.35 -14.31 -1.69
N GLY A 49 -4.81 -15.49 -1.34
CA GLY A 49 -3.71 -16.14 -2.07
C GLY A 49 -2.31 -15.82 -1.53
N VAL A 50 -2.20 -15.31 -0.30
CA VAL A 50 -0.91 -15.21 0.41
C VAL A 50 -0.51 -16.60 0.91
N SER A 51 0.67 -17.06 0.52
CA SER A 51 1.15 -18.42 0.84
C SER A 51 1.49 -18.63 2.33
N GLU A 52 1.95 -17.59 3.01
CA GLU A 52 2.36 -17.66 4.41
C GLU A 52 2.15 -16.32 5.09
N VAL A 53 1.71 -16.36 6.36
CA VAL A 53 1.70 -15.18 7.23
C VAL A 53 2.31 -15.58 8.57
N VAL A 54 3.38 -14.90 8.95
CA VAL A 54 4.09 -15.10 10.21
C VAL A 54 3.78 -13.95 11.15
N LYS A 55 3.39 -14.26 12.39
CA LYS A 55 3.28 -13.28 13.46
C LYS A 55 4.62 -13.20 14.19
N ASN A 56 5.22 -12.02 14.20
CA ASN A 56 6.50 -11.77 14.84
C ASN A 56 6.33 -11.38 16.32
N ASP A 57 7.42 -11.46 17.09
CA ASP A 57 7.41 -11.19 18.54
C ASP A 57 7.06 -9.73 18.88
N ASP A 58 7.36 -8.80 17.96
CA ASP A 58 7.00 -7.38 18.07
C ASP A 58 5.53 -7.08 17.68
N GLY A 59 4.77 -8.13 17.38
CA GLY A 59 3.37 -8.06 16.95
C GLY A 59 3.17 -7.69 15.48
N SER A 60 4.24 -7.47 14.71
CA SER A 60 4.15 -7.28 13.26
C SER A 60 3.75 -8.58 12.56
N LEU A 61 3.21 -8.46 11.34
CA LEU A 61 2.90 -9.59 10.48
C LEU A 61 3.78 -9.58 9.23
N THR A 62 4.46 -10.69 8.95
CA THR A 62 5.21 -10.89 7.72
C THR A 62 4.44 -11.78 6.76
N TYR A 63 4.13 -11.26 5.58
CA TYR A 63 3.40 -11.94 4.51
C TYR A 63 4.39 -12.44 3.47
N THR A 64 4.34 -13.73 3.12
CA THR A 64 5.06 -14.30 1.98
C THR A 64 4.06 -14.61 0.87
N MET A 65 4.28 -14.07 -0.32
CA MET A 65 3.46 -14.32 -1.51
C MET A 65 4.31 -14.37 -2.78
N SER A 66 3.77 -14.92 -3.86
CA SER A 66 4.48 -14.93 -5.15
C SER A 66 4.61 -13.50 -5.70
N LYS A 67 5.67 -13.25 -6.49
CA LYS A 67 5.84 -11.97 -7.22
C LYS A 67 4.62 -11.60 -8.07
N ALA A 68 3.97 -12.59 -8.69
CA ALA A 68 2.78 -12.37 -9.50
C ALA A 68 1.61 -11.86 -8.64
N LYS A 69 1.36 -12.49 -7.49
CA LYS A 69 0.30 -12.07 -6.57
C LYS A 69 0.58 -10.70 -5.97
N HIS A 70 1.83 -10.45 -5.59
CA HIS A 70 2.28 -9.14 -5.11
C HIS A 70 2.01 -8.05 -6.15
N SER A 71 2.42 -8.26 -7.41
CA SER A 71 2.17 -7.30 -8.48
C SER A 71 0.68 -7.07 -8.77
N GLU A 72 -0.15 -8.12 -8.73
CA GLU A 72 -1.60 -8.01 -8.87
C GLU A 72 -2.19 -7.14 -7.74
N MET A 73 -1.84 -7.45 -6.50
CA MET A 73 -2.28 -6.71 -5.31
C MET A 73 -1.86 -5.25 -5.37
N MET A 74 -0.61 -4.96 -5.76
CA MET A 74 -0.12 -3.58 -5.90
C MET A 74 -0.94 -2.78 -6.92
N LYS A 75 -1.26 -3.38 -8.08
CA LYS A 75 -2.11 -2.74 -9.10
C LYS A 75 -3.53 -2.49 -8.60
N GLN A 76 -4.10 -3.45 -7.86
CA GLN A 76 -5.42 -3.30 -7.25
C GLN A 76 -5.42 -2.15 -6.23
N MET A 77 -4.44 -2.10 -5.34
CA MET A 77 -4.29 -1.04 -4.34
C MET A 77 -4.14 0.34 -4.99
N GLU A 78 -3.29 0.45 -6.01
CA GLU A 78 -3.12 1.70 -6.78
C GLU A 78 -4.44 2.12 -7.42
N THR A 79 -5.14 1.20 -8.09
CA THR A 79 -6.43 1.46 -8.73
C THR A 79 -7.47 1.93 -7.72
N THR A 80 -7.58 1.26 -6.57
CA THR A 80 -8.50 1.65 -5.51
C THR A 80 -8.15 3.01 -4.92
N LEU A 81 -6.86 3.31 -4.70
CA LEU A 81 -6.43 4.60 -4.18
C LEU A 81 -6.76 5.73 -5.16
N LEU A 82 -6.44 5.56 -6.45
CA LEU A 82 -6.74 6.55 -7.48
C LEU A 82 -8.25 6.75 -7.64
N LYS A 83 -9.04 5.67 -7.58
CA LYS A 83 -10.50 5.76 -7.59
C LYS A 83 -11.02 6.53 -6.38
N ASN A 84 -10.52 6.25 -5.17
CA ASN A 84 -10.93 6.96 -3.97
C ASN A 84 -10.60 8.46 -4.07
N ILE A 85 -9.43 8.81 -4.62
CA ILE A 85 -9.06 10.21 -4.88
C ILE A 85 -10.05 10.85 -5.86
N ASP A 86 -10.44 10.12 -6.91
CA ASP A 86 -11.42 10.61 -7.87
C ASP A 86 -12.81 10.80 -7.28
N ASP A 87 -13.27 9.84 -6.47
CA ASP A 87 -14.52 9.91 -5.72
C ASP A 87 -14.52 11.11 -4.75
N ILE A 88 -13.39 11.40 -4.09
CA ILE A 88 -13.28 12.59 -3.21
C ILE A 88 -13.47 13.88 -4.00
N LYS A 89 -12.88 14.00 -5.20
CA LYS A 89 -13.02 15.18 -6.05
C LYS A 89 -14.44 15.34 -6.62
N THR A 90 -15.10 14.24 -6.95
CA THR A 90 -16.32 14.24 -7.79
C THR A 90 -17.63 14.03 -7.03
N SER A 91 -17.59 13.39 -5.84
CA SER A 91 -18.80 13.03 -5.08
C SER A 91 -19.60 14.23 -4.54
N GLY A 92 -18.99 15.41 -4.44
CA GLY A 92 -19.60 16.60 -3.84
C GLY A 92 -19.71 16.55 -2.30
N ASN A 93 -19.27 15.45 -1.67
CA ASN A 93 -19.25 15.30 -0.22
C ASN A 93 -18.20 16.19 0.45
N PHE A 94 -17.10 16.47 -0.25
CA PHE A 94 -15.96 17.25 0.24
C PHE A 94 -15.94 18.64 -0.42
N LYS A 95 -16.90 19.48 -0.04
CA LYS A 95 -17.18 20.76 -0.74
C LYS A 95 -16.00 21.74 -0.77
N SER A 96 -15.12 21.67 0.24
CA SER A 96 -13.95 22.53 0.30
C SER A 96 -12.80 22.04 -0.59
N ILE A 97 -12.78 20.76 -0.97
CA ILE A 97 -11.74 20.18 -1.83
C ILE A 97 -12.05 20.48 -3.29
N LYS A 98 -11.08 21.07 -4.00
CA LYS A 98 -11.19 21.44 -5.43
C LYS A 98 -10.44 20.48 -6.32
N ASP A 99 -9.26 20.04 -5.87
CA ASP A 99 -8.43 19.11 -6.62
C ASP A 99 -7.49 18.33 -5.70
N ILE A 100 -7.05 17.16 -6.16
CA ILE A 100 -6.06 16.33 -5.49
C ILE A 100 -5.08 15.80 -6.54
N THR A 101 -3.82 16.10 -6.34
CA THR A 101 -2.71 15.58 -7.16
C THR A 101 -1.77 14.76 -6.30
N SER A 102 -1.05 13.83 -6.93
CA SER A 102 -0.09 12.95 -6.27
C SER A 102 1.19 12.80 -7.07
N ASN A 103 2.27 12.45 -6.39
CA ASN A 103 3.48 11.98 -7.07
C ASN A 103 3.31 10.52 -7.55
N LYS A 104 4.20 10.07 -8.45
CA LYS A 104 4.11 8.73 -9.06
C LYS A 104 4.17 7.58 -8.05
N SER A 105 4.88 7.78 -6.93
CA SER A 105 5.01 6.75 -5.90
C SER A 105 3.86 6.75 -4.90
N LEU A 106 2.88 7.66 -5.01
CA LEU A 106 1.76 7.79 -4.07
C LEU A 106 2.23 8.02 -2.63
N SER A 107 3.31 8.78 -2.45
CA SER A 107 3.90 9.15 -1.15
C SER A 107 3.72 10.64 -0.85
N GLU A 108 3.40 11.46 -1.85
CA GLU A 108 3.17 12.89 -1.68
C GLU A 108 1.88 13.27 -2.40
N PHE A 109 1.03 14.03 -1.70
CA PHE A 109 -0.23 14.52 -2.22
C PHE A 109 -0.34 16.02 -1.99
N THR A 110 -0.89 16.71 -2.97
CA THR A 110 -1.32 18.11 -2.83
C THR A 110 -2.83 18.16 -2.95
N ILE A 111 -3.49 18.56 -1.86
CA ILE A 111 -4.94 18.80 -1.81
C ILE A 111 -5.15 20.30 -1.97
N THR A 112 -5.72 20.69 -3.10
CA THR A 112 -6.09 22.09 -3.38
C THR A 112 -7.49 22.33 -2.82
N VAL A 113 -7.63 23.32 -1.95
CA VAL A 113 -8.87 23.57 -1.19
C VAL A 113 -9.25 25.04 -1.19
N ASP A 114 -10.54 25.32 -1.02
CA ASP A 114 -11.00 26.60 -0.47
C ASP A 114 -10.62 26.62 1.02
N GLN A 115 -9.61 27.43 1.39
CA GLN A 115 -9.05 27.40 2.74
C GLN A 115 -10.07 27.79 3.83
N ASN A 116 -10.98 28.72 3.54
CA ASN A 116 -11.96 29.19 4.53
C ASN A 116 -13.07 28.15 4.75
N ALA A 117 -13.55 27.52 3.68
CA ALA A 117 -14.48 26.41 3.78
C ALA A 117 -13.83 25.19 4.46
N PHE A 118 -12.56 24.91 4.16
CA PHE A 118 -11.82 23.77 4.71
C PHE A 118 -11.60 23.86 6.23
N LYS A 119 -11.22 25.05 6.74
CA LYS A 119 -10.97 25.25 8.19
C LYS A 119 -12.18 24.93 9.06
N ASN A 120 -13.38 25.12 8.52
CA ASN A 120 -14.64 24.92 9.24
C ASN A 120 -15.32 23.59 8.89
N SER A 121 -14.70 22.75 8.03
CA SER A 121 -15.27 21.48 7.57
C SER A 121 -14.58 20.27 8.20
N MET A 122 -15.20 19.11 8.01
CA MET A 122 -14.59 17.81 8.32
C MET A 122 -13.83 17.24 7.11
N ASP A 123 -13.70 17.99 6.02
CA ASP A 123 -13.09 17.50 4.77
C ASP A 123 -11.60 17.16 4.95
N GLY A 124 -10.96 17.69 5.99
CA GLY A 124 -9.60 17.31 6.38
C GLY A 124 -9.43 15.80 6.67
N MET A 125 -10.50 15.10 7.01
CA MET A 125 -10.47 13.63 7.17
C MET A 125 -10.17 12.90 5.84
N ALA A 126 -10.47 13.50 4.69
CA ALA A 126 -10.11 12.93 3.39
C ALA A 126 -8.59 12.80 3.24
N GLY A 127 -7.83 13.82 3.67
CA GLY A 127 -6.37 13.79 3.65
C GLY A 127 -5.79 12.71 4.56
N LEU A 128 -6.37 12.50 5.75
CA LEU A 128 -5.99 11.40 6.63
C LEU A 128 -6.30 10.03 6.00
N GLY A 129 -7.47 9.88 5.39
CA GLY A 129 -7.86 8.65 4.68
C GLY A 129 -6.88 8.29 3.57
N ILE A 130 -6.55 9.26 2.71
CA ILE A 130 -5.55 9.11 1.63
C ILE A 130 -4.20 8.72 2.22
N ALA A 131 -3.76 9.41 3.28
CA ALA A 131 -2.48 9.12 3.92
C ALA A 131 -2.42 7.68 4.45
N MET A 132 -3.47 7.21 5.14
CA MET A 132 -3.52 5.84 5.66
C MET A 132 -3.46 4.81 4.55
N THR A 133 -4.30 4.92 3.51
CA THR A 133 -4.29 3.96 2.40
C THR A 133 -2.96 4.00 1.62
N SER A 134 -2.34 5.16 1.51
CA SER A 134 -1.04 5.33 0.86
C SER A 134 0.10 4.77 1.69
N MET A 135 0.05 4.90 3.02
CA MET A 135 1.01 4.24 3.94
C MET A 135 0.97 2.72 3.81
N PHE A 136 -0.24 2.14 3.70
CA PHE A 136 -0.41 0.72 3.37
C PHE A 136 0.23 0.38 2.03
N TYR A 137 -0.04 1.18 0.99
CA TYR A 137 0.58 1.00 -0.33
C TYR A 137 2.11 1.01 -0.25
N GLN A 138 2.72 1.95 0.47
CA GLN A 138 4.18 2.01 0.63
C GLN A 138 4.75 0.76 1.29
N LEU A 139 4.14 0.29 2.38
CA LEU A 139 4.59 -0.91 3.09
C LEU A 139 4.52 -2.13 2.18
N PHE A 140 3.41 -2.32 1.48
CA PHE A 140 3.28 -3.40 0.50
C PHE A 140 4.22 -3.23 -0.68
N ASN A 141 4.59 -2.01 -1.08
CA ASN A 141 5.61 -1.74 -2.09
C ASN A 141 7.05 -1.96 -1.59
N GLY A 142 7.23 -2.37 -0.34
CA GLY A 142 8.53 -2.73 0.24
C GLY A 142 9.19 -1.63 1.09
N ALA A 143 8.47 -0.55 1.43
CA ALA A 143 8.97 0.40 2.42
C ALA A 143 9.10 -0.27 3.80
N SER A 144 10.15 0.08 4.54
CA SER A 144 10.31 -0.37 5.92
C SER A 144 9.36 0.37 6.87
N ALA A 145 9.20 -0.16 8.08
CA ALA A 145 8.45 0.48 9.16
C ALA A 145 8.97 1.88 9.56
N ASP A 146 10.16 2.28 9.13
CA ASP A 146 10.68 3.63 9.39
C ASP A 146 10.47 4.60 8.22
N ASN A 147 10.20 4.07 7.01
CA ASN A 147 10.24 4.80 5.75
C ASN A 147 8.90 4.85 5.00
N TYR A 148 7.82 4.30 5.54
CA TYR A 148 6.50 4.28 4.90
C TYR A 148 5.74 5.62 4.95
N LYS A 149 6.46 6.74 4.92
CA LYS A 149 5.89 8.07 5.17
C LYS A 149 5.04 8.57 4.00
N VAL A 150 4.01 9.34 4.34
CA VAL A 150 3.16 10.03 3.36
C VAL A 150 3.02 11.49 3.74
N THR A 151 3.27 12.38 2.78
CA THR A 151 3.16 13.83 2.95
C THR A 151 1.88 14.33 2.29
N ILE A 152 1.06 15.05 3.06
CA ILE A 152 -0.13 15.75 2.59
C ILE A 152 0.13 17.26 2.68
N SER A 153 0.18 17.92 1.53
CA SER A 153 0.27 19.38 1.41
C SER A 153 -1.10 19.97 1.13
N LEU A 154 -1.52 20.95 1.93
CA LEU A 154 -2.74 21.70 1.70
C LEU A 154 -2.40 23.01 0.99
N LYS A 155 -2.97 23.17 -0.20
CA LYS A 155 -2.79 24.33 -1.07
C LYS A 155 -4.07 25.14 -1.11
N ASP A 156 -3.97 26.43 -0.88
CA ASP A 156 -5.11 27.33 -1.05
C ASP A 156 -5.39 27.55 -2.54
N ALA A 157 -6.66 27.43 -2.93
CA ALA A 157 -7.09 27.51 -4.32
C ALA A 157 -7.00 28.92 -4.90
N GLU A 158 -7.17 29.96 -4.07
CA GLU A 158 -7.17 31.36 -4.51
C GLU A 158 -5.75 31.88 -4.72
N THR A 159 -4.87 31.67 -3.74
CA THR A 159 -3.50 32.19 -3.73
C THR A 159 -2.50 31.23 -4.36
N GLY A 160 -2.84 29.95 -4.45
CA GLY A 160 -1.93 28.90 -4.88
C GLY A 160 -0.82 28.57 -3.87
N ALA A 161 -0.84 29.15 -2.67
CA ALA A 161 0.17 28.92 -1.65
C ALA A 161 -0.09 27.63 -0.85
N ILE A 162 0.97 26.90 -0.51
CA ILE A 162 0.90 25.83 0.48
C ILE A 162 0.83 26.49 1.86
N PHE A 163 -0.24 26.24 2.61
CA PHE A 163 -0.44 26.81 3.94
C PHE A 163 -0.28 25.79 5.06
N ASN A 164 -0.26 24.49 4.74
CA ASN A 164 -0.02 23.44 5.70
C ASN A 164 0.60 22.20 5.04
N THR A 165 1.47 21.51 5.78
CA THR A 165 2.07 20.23 5.35
C THR A 165 2.05 19.28 6.53
N ILE A 166 1.48 18.10 6.31
CA ILE A 166 1.31 17.06 7.33
C ILE A 166 2.04 15.81 6.87
N VAL A 167 2.93 15.28 7.71
CA VAL A 167 3.68 14.05 7.42
C VAL A 167 3.17 12.93 8.32
N TYR A 168 2.66 11.87 7.71
CA TYR A 168 2.20 10.65 8.40
C TYR A 168 3.28 9.56 8.30
N PRO A 169 3.45 8.71 9.32
CA PRO A 169 2.67 8.64 10.57
C PRO A 169 3.13 9.63 11.66
N ASP A 170 4.13 10.49 11.39
CA ASP A 170 4.73 11.39 12.40
C ASP A 170 3.69 12.30 13.09
N ALA A 171 2.68 12.76 12.34
CA ALA A 171 1.56 13.54 12.86
C ALA A 171 0.67 12.76 13.86
N LEU A 172 0.60 11.43 13.79
CA LEU A 172 -0.19 10.58 14.70
C LEU A 172 0.54 10.28 16.01
N LYS A 173 1.86 10.41 16.02
CA LYS A 173 2.70 10.15 17.20
C LYS A 173 2.69 11.31 18.20
N LYS A 174 2.30 12.51 17.76
CA LYS A 174 2.17 13.69 18.62
C LYS A 174 0.85 13.56 19.41
N LYS A 175 0.95 13.02 20.63
CA LYS A 175 -0.05 13.19 21.69
C LYS A 175 0.44 14.22 22.69
#